data_AF-A0A925C861-F1
#
_entry.id   AF-A0A925C861-F1
#
_cell.length_a   1.000
_cell.length_b   1.000
_cell.length_c   1.000
_cell.angle_alpha   90.00
_cell.angle_beta   90.00
_cell.angle_gamma   90.00
#
_symmetry.space_group_name_H-M   'P 1'
#
loop_
_entity.id
_entity.type
_entity.pdbx_description
1 polymer ?
#
loop_
_entity_poly.entity_id
_entity_poly.type
_entity_poly.pdbx_seq_one_letter_code
_entity_poly.pdbx_strand_id
1 'polypeptide(L)'
;QADAALISGFCAAVAGDAPGAGLAAELAREAGAAESPGLQALDAISMGAKPQMAPAAELTLLDYRLIEAAGGDIDTAQVLKHAKASLLAALAVDQQAEPGVRLAAAEAAANINAISAPQLADIYRAQPSTGTVISDAAGTDTPQRRAALFVAIDNEGTPQKKVRLIRAFLDEAHRAGFYLTGLRMMAPASDLVIAAPEIGWYAETGIEVALAAANYDKAREWAAFGSSPNGAAVQGLNHWLALIDIADDRPAVNREADLAHVEELAVHGRLDATLLHRLASVLDALEYNVPIPLWEAASRTPQPAGGYLPETGVLSELQDAAKKREFGRTVLLAMKTLGPNGAEGANMIALGDAIRALKRAGLEADARSLGFEALFASWPRAITN
;
A
#
# COMPACT_ATOMS: atom_id res chain seq x y z
N GLN A 1 30.13 -10.94 -3.39
CA GLN A 1 31.00 -12.13 -3.18
C GLN A 1 30.54 -12.89 -1.93
N ALA A 2 30.32 -12.22 -0.80
CA ALA A 2 29.68 -12.80 0.39
C ALA A 2 28.38 -13.60 0.11
N ASP A 3 27.43 -13.03 -0.63
CA ASP A 3 26.17 -13.74 -0.96
C ASP A 3 26.39 -15.04 -1.74
N ALA A 4 27.39 -15.09 -2.62
CA ALA A 4 27.70 -16.31 -3.38
C ALA A 4 28.23 -17.43 -2.49
N ALA A 5 29.02 -17.07 -1.46
CA ALA A 5 29.48 -18.02 -0.44
C ALA A 5 28.30 -18.53 0.39
N LEU A 6 27.39 -17.66 0.82
CA LEU A 6 26.19 -18.06 1.57
C LEU A 6 25.27 -18.98 0.75
N ILE A 7 25.06 -18.70 -0.54
CA ILE A 7 24.29 -19.57 -1.44
C ILE A 7 24.98 -20.93 -1.60
N SER A 8 26.30 -20.95 -1.75
CA SER A 8 27.06 -22.20 -1.83
C SER A 8 26.93 -23.02 -0.53
N GLY A 9 27.00 -22.35 0.62
CA GLY A 9 26.77 -22.95 1.93
C GLY A 9 25.36 -23.52 2.07
N PHE A 10 24.34 -22.82 1.55
CA PHE A 10 22.97 -23.34 1.51
C PHE A 10 22.86 -24.62 0.67
N CYS A 11 23.49 -24.67 -0.51
CA CYS A 11 23.53 -25.89 -1.31
C CYS A 11 24.23 -27.05 -0.56
N ALA A 12 25.33 -26.78 0.15
CA ALA A 12 26.01 -27.77 0.97
C ALA A 12 25.11 -28.26 2.13
N ALA A 13 24.41 -27.35 2.80
CA ALA A 13 23.47 -27.67 3.87
C ALA A 13 22.33 -28.59 3.38
N VAL A 14 21.71 -28.26 2.24
CA VAL A 14 20.66 -29.09 1.62
C VAL A 14 21.19 -30.47 1.20
N ALA A 15 22.47 -30.55 0.79
CA ALA A 15 23.13 -31.81 0.45
C ALA A 15 23.59 -32.62 1.69
N GLY A 16 23.46 -32.09 2.91
CA GLY A 16 23.96 -32.71 4.13
C GLY A 16 25.49 -32.63 4.30
N ASP A 17 26.17 -31.76 3.54
CA ASP A 17 27.62 -31.54 3.61
C ASP A 17 27.95 -30.46 4.66
N ALA A 18 27.95 -30.88 5.93
CA ALA A 18 28.28 -30.01 7.06
C ALA A 18 29.68 -29.35 6.96
N PRO A 19 30.75 -30.08 6.55
CA PRO A 19 32.05 -29.46 6.28
C PRO A 19 32.01 -28.39 5.19
N GLY A 20 31.29 -28.65 4.09
CA GLY A 20 31.09 -27.68 3.02
C GLY A 20 30.34 -26.42 3.48
N ALA A 21 29.34 -26.57 4.35
CA ALA A 21 28.63 -25.44 4.95
C ALA A 21 29.54 -24.58 5.85
N GLY A 22 30.40 -25.21 6.66
CA GLY A 22 31.37 -24.51 7.50
C GLY A 22 32.42 -23.75 6.69
N LEU A 23 32.98 -24.37 5.65
CA LEU A 23 33.91 -23.69 4.73
C LEU A 23 33.27 -22.49 4.04
N ALA A 24 32.00 -22.60 3.64
CA ALA A 24 31.27 -21.49 3.05
C ALA A 24 31.10 -20.31 4.02
N ALA A 25 30.89 -20.57 5.31
CA ALA A 25 30.84 -19.52 6.34
C ALA A 25 32.18 -18.81 6.50
N GLU A 26 33.30 -19.54 6.52
CA GLU A 26 34.65 -18.96 6.56
C GLU A 26 34.94 -18.09 5.34
N LEU A 27 34.65 -18.60 4.13
CA LEU A 27 34.82 -17.85 2.89
C LEU A 27 33.96 -16.57 2.85
N ALA A 28 32.74 -16.63 3.39
CA ALA A 28 31.89 -15.45 3.49
C ALA A 28 32.52 -14.38 4.42
N ARG A 29 33.07 -14.78 5.57
CA ARG A 29 33.78 -13.86 6.48
C ARG A 29 35.04 -13.28 5.84
N GLU A 30 35.83 -14.10 5.14
CA GLU A 30 37.01 -13.64 4.39
C GLU A 30 36.65 -12.62 3.30
N ALA A 31 35.50 -12.81 2.65
CA ALA A 31 34.94 -11.86 1.68
C ALA A 31 34.35 -10.59 2.33
N GLY A 32 34.47 -10.43 3.65
CA GLY A 32 34.01 -9.26 4.40
C GLY A 32 32.53 -9.28 4.77
N ALA A 33 31.88 -10.44 4.80
CA ALA A 33 30.50 -10.53 5.30
C ALA A 33 30.43 -10.13 6.77
N ALA A 34 29.48 -9.25 7.12
CA ALA A 34 29.14 -8.98 8.50
C ALA A 34 28.43 -10.19 9.11
N GLU A 35 28.58 -10.39 10.41
CA GLU A 35 27.85 -11.44 11.15
C GLU A 35 26.34 -11.30 10.90
N SER A 36 25.73 -12.39 10.45
CA SER A 36 24.31 -12.46 10.06
C SER A 36 23.67 -13.75 10.56
N PRO A 37 22.33 -13.81 10.65
CA PRO A 37 21.63 -15.04 11.02
C PRO A 37 21.95 -16.22 10.08
N GLY A 38 22.14 -15.97 8.78
CA GLY A 38 22.56 -16.99 7.82
C GLY A 38 23.96 -17.55 8.07
N LEU A 39 24.93 -16.70 8.45
CA LEU A 39 26.26 -17.16 8.86
C LEU A 39 26.20 -18.04 10.10
N GLN A 40 25.47 -17.60 11.12
CA GLN A 40 25.27 -18.38 12.35
C GLN A 40 24.59 -19.73 12.08
N ALA A 41 23.68 -19.78 11.12
CA ALA A 41 23.05 -21.02 10.69
C ALA A 41 24.04 -21.98 10.01
N LEU A 42 24.94 -21.49 9.14
CA LEU A 42 25.99 -22.31 8.56
C LEU A 42 26.97 -22.86 9.60
N ASP A 43 27.37 -22.03 10.57
CA ASP A 43 28.20 -22.50 11.69
C ASP A 43 27.46 -23.58 12.49
N ALA A 44 26.19 -23.36 12.80
CA ALA A 44 25.38 -24.30 13.55
C ALA A 44 25.26 -25.65 12.83
N ILE A 45 25.06 -25.64 11.50
CA ILE A 45 25.07 -26.84 10.65
C ILE A 45 26.41 -27.58 10.76
N SER A 46 27.54 -26.86 10.64
CA SER A 46 28.87 -27.46 10.71
C SER A 46 29.17 -28.10 12.07
N MET A 47 28.59 -27.54 13.14
CA MET A 47 28.74 -28.02 14.52
C MET A 47 27.68 -29.05 14.95
N GLY A 48 26.69 -29.35 14.09
CA GLY A 48 25.53 -30.18 14.48
C GLY A 48 24.67 -29.56 15.58
N ALA A 49 24.65 -28.23 15.66
CA ALA A 49 23.88 -27.44 16.61
C ALA A 49 22.67 -26.77 15.93
N LYS A 50 21.76 -26.22 16.74
CA LYS A 50 20.70 -25.33 16.25
C LYS A 50 21.12 -23.86 16.35
N PRO A 51 20.84 -23.03 15.34
CA PRO A 51 21.11 -21.60 15.42
C PRO A 51 20.19 -20.93 16.46
N GLN A 52 20.72 -19.94 17.18
CA GLN A 52 19.94 -19.08 18.07
C GLN A 52 19.68 -17.74 17.39
N MET A 53 18.41 -17.40 17.14
CA MET A 53 18.06 -16.12 16.55
C MET A 53 17.89 -15.03 17.60
N ALA A 54 18.45 -13.85 17.32
CA ALA A 54 18.08 -12.66 18.05
C ALA A 54 16.62 -12.28 17.70
N PRO A 55 15.76 -11.96 18.69
CA PRO A 55 14.32 -11.75 18.48
C PRO A 55 13.90 -10.64 17.50
N ALA A 56 14.83 -9.77 17.11
CA ALA A 56 14.58 -8.60 16.25
C ALA A 56 15.56 -8.53 15.07
N ALA A 57 16.20 -9.64 14.71
CA ALA A 57 17.06 -9.67 13.53
C ALA A 57 16.23 -9.51 12.25
N GLU A 58 16.61 -8.58 11.38
CA GLU A 58 16.07 -8.53 10.02
C GLU A 58 16.52 -9.78 9.25
N LEU A 59 15.57 -10.47 8.62
CA LEU A 59 15.83 -11.72 7.91
C LEU A 59 15.70 -11.55 6.40
N THR A 60 16.75 -11.93 5.68
CA THR A 60 16.65 -12.16 4.23
C THR A 60 16.06 -13.54 3.93
N LEU A 61 15.68 -13.76 2.67
CA LEU A 61 15.24 -15.08 2.21
C LEU A 61 16.33 -16.16 2.42
N LEU A 62 17.59 -15.79 2.19
CA LEU A 62 18.71 -16.73 2.32
C LEU A 62 18.97 -17.08 3.80
N ASP A 63 18.90 -16.10 4.69
CA ASP A 63 19.00 -16.34 6.14
C ASP A 63 17.93 -17.32 6.60
N TYR A 64 16.67 -17.05 6.23
CA TYR A 64 15.52 -17.90 6.59
C TYR A 64 15.71 -19.36 6.15
N ARG A 65 16.11 -19.57 4.88
CA ARG A 65 16.30 -20.93 4.34
C ARG A 65 17.49 -21.66 4.97
N LEU A 66 18.55 -20.94 5.33
CA LEU A 66 19.69 -21.51 6.05
C LEU A 66 19.29 -21.92 7.48
N ILE A 67 18.52 -21.09 8.19
CA ILE A 67 18.01 -21.41 9.53
C ILE A 67 17.10 -22.64 9.49
N GLU A 68 16.22 -22.72 8.50
CA GLU A 68 15.35 -23.87 8.27
C GLU A 68 16.16 -25.14 8.00
N ALA A 69 17.17 -25.06 7.12
CA ALA A 69 18.07 -26.18 6.83
C ALA A 69 18.89 -26.63 8.06
N ALA A 70 19.20 -25.71 8.97
CA ALA A 70 19.86 -26.00 10.24
C ALA A 70 18.92 -26.60 11.31
N GLY A 71 17.62 -26.74 11.03
CA GLY A 71 16.62 -27.18 12.00
C GLY A 71 16.40 -26.18 13.14
N GLY A 72 16.68 -24.90 12.89
CA GLY A 72 16.41 -23.80 13.82
C GLY A 72 14.91 -23.59 14.02
N ASP A 73 14.54 -23.18 15.23
CA ASP A 73 13.13 -22.87 15.53
C ASP A 73 12.82 -21.46 15.02
N ILE A 74 11.80 -21.34 14.16
CA ILE A 74 11.42 -20.09 13.51
C ILE A 74 10.10 -19.58 14.11
N ASP A 75 10.17 -18.43 14.80
CA ASP A 75 8.97 -17.70 15.24
C ASP A 75 8.37 -16.95 14.04
N THR A 76 7.32 -17.51 13.47
CA THR A 76 6.65 -16.95 12.28
C THR A 76 6.10 -15.54 12.51
N ALA A 77 5.68 -15.21 13.74
CA ALA A 77 5.20 -13.87 14.06
C ALA A 77 6.33 -12.83 14.06
N GLN A 78 7.54 -13.22 14.47
CA GLN A 78 8.74 -12.37 14.35
C GLN A 78 9.20 -12.24 12.90
N VAL A 79 9.20 -13.35 12.15
CA VAL A 79 9.55 -13.32 10.71
C VAL A 79 8.65 -12.34 9.97
N LEU A 80 7.34 -12.39 10.16
CA LEU A 80 6.41 -11.50 9.46
C LEU A 80 6.65 -10.01 9.76
N LYS A 81 7.23 -9.68 10.93
CA LYS A 81 7.52 -8.29 11.33
C LYS A 81 8.87 -7.76 10.84
N HIS A 82 9.86 -8.64 10.70
CA HIS A 82 11.25 -8.25 10.44
C HIS A 82 11.81 -8.83 9.13
N ALA A 83 10.99 -9.57 8.36
CA ALA A 83 11.37 -10.09 7.06
C ALA A 83 11.56 -8.98 6.04
N LYS A 84 12.61 -9.10 5.23
CA LYS A 84 12.76 -8.27 4.03
C LYS A 84 11.72 -8.65 2.97
N ALA A 85 11.49 -7.72 2.04
CA ALA A 85 10.51 -7.86 0.97
C ALA A 85 10.57 -9.19 0.20
N SER A 86 11.78 -9.64 -0.12
CA SER A 86 12.00 -10.91 -0.84
C SER A 86 11.58 -12.14 -0.05
N LEU A 87 11.73 -12.13 1.28
CA LEU A 87 11.30 -13.23 2.14
C LEU A 87 9.77 -13.26 2.26
N LEU A 88 9.12 -12.11 2.47
CA LEU A 88 7.66 -12.03 2.52
C LEU A 88 7.02 -12.52 1.21
N ALA A 89 7.55 -12.09 0.06
CA ALA A 89 7.08 -12.54 -1.25
C ALA A 89 7.27 -14.05 -1.45
N ALA A 90 8.39 -14.62 -0.99
CA ALA A 90 8.63 -16.06 -1.07
C ALA A 90 7.67 -16.87 -0.17
N LEU A 91 7.44 -16.41 1.07
CA LEU A 91 6.53 -17.07 2.01
C LEU A 91 5.06 -17.04 1.54
N ALA A 92 4.65 -15.98 0.83
CA ALA A 92 3.30 -15.86 0.28
C ALA A 92 2.93 -17.02 -0.67
N VAL A 93 3.91 -17.56 -1.39
CA VAL A 93 3.73 -18.63 -2.39
C VAL A 93 4.25 -19.99 -1.93
N ASP A 94 4.87 -20.08 -0.75
CA ASP A 94 5.42 -21.33 -0.23
C ASP A 94 4.32 -22.32 0.14
N GLN A 95 4.21 -23.42 -0.60
CA GLN A 95 3.17 -24.45 -0.36
C GLN A 95 3.43 -25.28 0.91
N GLN A 96 4.65 -25.27 1.44
CA GLN A 96 5.01 -26.02 2.66
C GLN A 96 4.69 -25.23 3.93
N ALA A 97 4.54 -23.90 3.83
CA ALA A 97 4.18 -23.06 4.96
C ALA A 97 2.70 -23.27 5.36
N GLU A 98 2.42 -23.10 6.64
CA GLU A 98 1.04 -23.15 7.16
C GLU A 98 0.15 -22.13 6.42
N PRO A 99 -1.09 -22.49 6.02
CA PRO A 99 -1.97 -21.59 5.26
C PRO A 99 -2.14 -20.19 5.87
N GLY A 100 -2.20 -20.10 7.21
CA GLY A 100 -2.29 -18.81 7.90
C GLY A 100 -1.05 -17.93 7.75
N VAL A 101 0.13 -18.54 7.84
CA VAL A 101 1.41 -17.85 7.66
C VAL A 101 1.56 -17.36 6.23
N ARG A 102 1.15 -18.17 5.24
CA ARG A 102 1.17 -17.78 3.82
C ARG A 102 0.31 -16.56 3.55
N LEU A 103 -0.92 -16.53 4.08
CA LEU A 103 -1.84 -15.40 3.91
C LEU A 103 -1.32 -14.15 4.62
N ALA A 104 -0.83 -14.28 5.85
CA ALA A 104 -0.24 -13.17 6.57
C ALA A 104 1.01 -12.61 5.85
N ALA A 105 1.86 -13.49 5.30
CA ALA A 105 3.01 -13.10 4.50
C ALA A 105 2.61 -12.41 3.19
N ALA A 106 1.54 -12.89 2.54
CA ALA A 106 1.02 -12.28 1.31
C ALA A 106 0.51 -10.84 1.58
N GLU A 107 -0.26 -10.63 2.65
CA GLU A 107 -0.70 -9.29 3.03
C GLU A 107 0.46 -8.38 3.42
N ALA A 108 1.42 -8.87 4.21
CA ALA A 108 2.62 -8.12 4.56
C ALA A 108 3.46 -7.77 3.32
N ALA A 109 3.60 -8.70 2.37
CA ALA A 109 4.25 -8.47 1.08
C ALA A 109 3.51 -7.41 0.25
N ALA A 110 2.18 -7.42 0.24
CA ALA A 110 1.38 -6.44 -0.49
C ALA A 110 1.50 -5.04 0.13
N ASN A 111 1.57 -4.94 1.45
CA ASN A 111 1.75 -3.67 2.17
C ASN A 111 3.03 -2.92 1.81
N ILE A 112 4.09 -3.65 1.48
CA ILE A 112 5.37 -3.09 1.06
C ILE A 112 5.56 -3.12 -0.47
N ASN A 113 4.48 -3.36 -1.22
CA ASN A 113 4.47 -3.46 -2.68
C ASN A 113 5.41 -4.55 -3.26
N ALA A 114 5.75 -5.58 -2.48
CA ALA A 114 6.51 -6.73 -2.96
C ALA A 114 5.66 -7.69 -3.82
N ILE A 115 4.34 -7.67 -3.62
CA ILE A 115 3.35 -8.25 -4.54
C ILE A 115 2.26 -7.23 -4.82
N SER A 116 1.63 -7.35 -5.98
CA SER A 116 0.54 -6.48 -6.43
C SER A 116 -0.82 -6.91 -5.87
N ALA A 117 -1.80 -5.99 -5.88
CA ALA A 117 -3.18 -6.29 -5.49
C ALA A 117 -3.81 -7.45 -6.30
N PRO A 118 -3.62 -7.57 -7.63
CA PRO A 118 -4.05 -8.75 -8.38
C PRO A 118 -3.40 -10.06 -7.89
N GLN A 119 -2.09 -10.05 -7.58
CA GLN A 119 -1.42 -11.24 -7.04
C GLN A 119 -1.98 -11.65 -5.68
N LEU A 120 -2.27 -10.70 -4.79
CA LEU A 120 -2.92 -10.99 -3.51
C LEU A 120 -4.34 -11.55 -3.71
N ALA A 121 -5.10 -10.99 -4.66
CA ALA A 121 -6.42 -11.51 -5.05
C ALA A 121 -6.35 -12.95 -5.56
N ASP A 122 -5.33 -13.30 -6.36
CA ASP A 122 -5.12 -14.66 -6.84
C ASP A 122 -4.78 -15.63 -5.70
N ILE A 123 -3.96 -15.20 -4.72
CA ILE A 123 -3.65 -15.99 -3.52
C ILE A 123 -4.92 -16.23 -2.69
N TYR A 124 -5.82 -15.25 -2.58
CA TYR A 124 -7.09 -15.40 -1.88
C TYR A 124 -8.05 -16.32 -2.63
N ARG A 125 -8.14 -16.18 -3.95
CA ARG A 125 -8.99 -17.01 -4.80
C ARG A 125 -8.59 -18.49 -4.78
N ALA A 126 -7.31 -18.77 -4.55
CA ALA A 126 -6.81 -20.14 -4.39
C ALA A 126 -7.22 -20.80 -3.06
N GLN A 127 -7.80 -20.06 -2.11
CA GLN A 127 -8.29 -20.63 -0.86
C GLN A 127 -9.57 -21.45 -1.09
N PRO A 128 -9.75 -22.57 -0.36
CA PRO A 128 -10.95 -23.37 -0.50
C PRO A 128 -12.18 -22.57 -0.07
N SER A 129 -13.23 -22.60 -0.90
CA SER A 129 -14.55 -22.10 -0.50
C SER A 129 -15.10 -22.99 0.61
N THR A 130 -15.23 -22.47 1.82
CA THR A 130 -15.64 -23.26 2.99
C THR A 130 -17.14 -23.54 3.03
N GLY A 131 -17.95 -22.95 2.12
CA GLY A 131 -19.41 -23.08 2.09
C GLY A 131 -20.13 -22.54 3.34
N THR A 132 -19.37 -22.11 4.35
CA THR A 132 -19.86 -21.51 5.58
C THR A 132 -20.49 -20.17 5.26
N VAL A 133 -21.66 -19.89 5.85
CA VAL A 133 -22.25 -18.55 5.79
C VAL A 133 -21.31 -17.61 6.54
N ILE A 134 -20.51 -16.84 5.81
CA ILE A 134 -19.68 -15.79 6.38
C ILE A 134 -20.63 -14.63 6.70
N SER A 135 -20.82 -14.36 7.99
CA SER A 135 -21.54 -13.16 8.41
C SER A 135 -20.72 -11.91 8.05
N ASP A 136 -21.42 -10.90 7.55
CA ASP A 136 -20.94 -9.52 7.50
C ASP A 136 -20.73 -8.91 8.91
N ALA A 137 -21.29 -9.54 9.95
CA ALA A 137 -21.05 -9.21 11.36
C ALA A 137 -19.61 -9.53 11.82
N ALA A 138 -19.14 -8.75 12.81
CA ALA A 138 -17.78 -8.78 13.37
C ALA A 138 -17.33 -10.19 13.80
N GLY A 139 -16.35 -10.73 13.09
CA GLY A 139 -15.55 -11.88 13.50
C GLY A 139 -14.15 -11.43 13.94
N THR A 140 -13.33 -12.37 14.43
CA THR A 140 -11.91 -12.09 14.65
C THR A 140 -11.26 -11.76 13.31
N ASP A 141 -10.66 -10.57 13.24
CA ASP A 141 -10.00 -10.03 12.05
C ASP A 141 -8.71 -10.83 11.78
N THR A 142 -8.75 -11.76 10.83
CA THR A 142 -7.63 -12.64 10.48
C THR A 142 -7.41 -12.71 8.97
N PRO A 143 -6.19 -12.99 8.51
CA PRO A 143 -5.91 -13.17 7.07
C PRO A 143 -6.82 -14.23 6.42
N GLN A 144 -7.12 -15.31 7.15
CA GLN A 144 -8.03 -16.37 6.70
C GLN A 144 -9.46 -15.87 6.52
N ARG A 145 -9.94 -15.03 7.44
CA ARG A 145 -11.28 -14.44 7.34
C ARG A 145 -11.38 -13.48 6.18
N ARG A 146 -10.38 -12.61 5.98
CA ARG A 146 -10.33 -11.69 4.83
C ARG A 146 -10.28 -12.44 3.50
N ALA A 147 -9.49 -13.51 3.40
CA ALA A 147 -9.49 -14.37 2.22
C ALA A 147 -10.85 -15.06 1.99
N ALA A 148 -11.51 -15.52 3.06
CA ALA A 148 -12.83 -16.13 2.96
C ALA A 148 -13.90 -15.11 2.53
N LEU A 149 -13.87 -13.87 3.03
CA LEU A 149 -14.72 -12.77 2.57
C LEU A 149 -14.52 -12.49 1.07
N PHE A 150 -13.26 -12.44 0.63
CA PHE A 150 -12.91 -12.27 -0.78
C PHE A 150 -13.55 -13.35 -1.67
N VAL A 151 -13.39 -14.63 -1.29
CA VAL A 151 -13.99 -15.76 -2.03
C VAL A 151 -15.53 -15.70 -2.00
N ALA A 152 -16.14 -15.25 -0.91
CA ALA A 152 -17.58 -15.09 -0.82
C ALA A 152 -18.10 -13.97 -1.76
N ILE A 153 -17.36 -12.88 -1.92
CA ILE A 153 -17.69 -11.77 -2.83
C ILE A 153 -17.68 -12.23 -4.29
N ASP A 154 -16.67 -13.01 -4.69
CA ASP A 154 -16.54 -13.55 -6.05
C ASP A 154 -17.73 -14.46 -6.41
N ASN A 155 -18.31 -15.15 -5.43
CA ASN A 155 -19.43 -16.08 -5.63
C ASN A 155 -20.82 -15.47 -5.37
N GLU A 156 -20.91 -14.23 -4.88
CA GLU A 156 -22.19 -13.59 -4.58
C GLU A 156 -22.82 -12.98 -5.83
N GLY A 157 -24.07 -13.33 -6.14
CA GLY A 157 -24.80 -12.79 -7.28
C GLY A 157 -25.70 -11.60 -6.94
N THR A 158 -26.11 -11.46 -5.68
CA THR A 158 -27.09 -10.46 -5.26
C THR A 158 -26.39 -9.13 -4.97
N PRO A 159 -26.72 -8.01 -5.65
CA PRO A 159 -26.04 -6.73 -5.46
C PRO A 159 -26.00 -6.27 -4.00
N GLN A 160 -27.14 -6.34 -3.30
CA GLN A 160 -27.24 -5.93 -1.89
C GLN A 160 -26.30 -6.71 -0.96
N LYS A 161 -26.18 -8.03 -1.17
CA LYS A 161 -25.30 -8.87 -0.33
C LYS A 161 -23.84 -8.71 -0.73
N LYS A 162 -23.56 -8.55 -2.03
CA LYS A 162 -22.21 -8.28 -2.54
C LYS A 162 -21.61 -7.02 -1.94
N VAL A 163 -22.34 -5.90 -1.95
CA VAL A 163 -21.81 -4.63 -1.40
C VAL A 163 -21.56 -4.68 0.11
N ARG A 164 -22.33 -5.46 0.87
CA ARG A 164 -22.09 -5.68 2.31
C ARG A 164 -20.82 -6.48 2.56
N LEU A 165 -20.60 -7.53 1.78
CA LEU A 165 -19.37 -8.33 1.87
C LEU A 165 -18.15 -7.51 1.46
N ILE A 166 -18.24 -6.71 0.38
CA ILE A 166 -17.18 -5.79 -0.04
C ILE A 166 -16.83 -4.84 1.11
N ARG A 167 -17.83 -4.19 1.72
CA ARG A 167 -17.59 -3.29 2.86
C ARG A 167 -16.94 -4.00 4.05
N ALA A 168 -17.43 -5.18 4.43
CA ALA A 168 -16.86 -5.96 5.52
C ALA A 168 -15.38 -6.32 5.25
N PHE A 169 -15.06 -6.72 4.02
CA PHE A 169 -13.68 -6.98 3.59
C PHE A 169 -12.81 -5.72 3.70
N LEU A 170 -13.31 -4.58 3.22
CA LEU A 170 -12.58 -3.31 3.22
C LEU A 170 -12.36 -2.76 4.63
N ASP A 171 -13.32 -2.92 5.54
CA ASP A 171 -13.17 -2.54 6.94
C ASP A 171 -12.08 -3.37 7.64
N GLU A 172 -12.00 -4.68 7.35
CA GLU A 172 -10.93 -5.55 7.84
C GLU A 172 -9.58 -5.24 7.20
N ALA A 173 -9.55 -4.97 5.89
CA ALA A 173 -8.34 -4.52 5.19
C ALA A 173 -7.80 -3.20 5.74
N HIS A 174 -8.70 -2.28 6.13
CA HIS A 174 -8.34 -1.00 6.74
C HIS A 174 -7.69 -1.21 8.11
N ARG A 175 -8.31 -2.01 9.00
CA ARG A 175 -7.73 -2.35 10.32
C ARG A 175 -6.39 -3.07 10.20
N ALA A 176 -6.20 -3.85 9.15
CA ALA A 176 -4.95 -4.54 8.85
C ALA A 176 -3.91 -3.68 8.10
N GLY A 177 -4.21 -2.40 7.83
CA GLY A 177 -3.26 -1.44 7.26
C GLY A 177 -3.04 -1.54 5.75
N PHE A 178 -3.88 -2.28 5.02
CA PHE A 178 -3.74 -2.49 3.56
C PHE A 178 -4.93 -1.95 2.76
N TYR A 179 -5.60 -0.90 3.26
CA TYR A 179 -6.87 -0.40 2.71
C TYR A 179 -6.84 -0.14 1.19
N LEU A 180 -5.85 0.61 0.70
CA LEU A 180 -5.74 0.93 -0.73
C LEU A 180 -5.54 -0.32 -1.60
N THR A 181 -4.75 -1.28 -1.12
CA THR A 181 -4.61 -2.59 -1.76
C THR A 181 -5.94 -3.34 -1.75
N GLY A 182 -6.67 -3.34 -0.64
CA GLY A 182 -8.00 -3.92 -0.53
C GLY A 182 -9.00 -3.32 -1.52
N LEU A 183 -9.02 -1.99 -1.68
CA LEU A 183 -9.85 -1.31 -2.68
C LEU A 183 -9.52 -1.77 -4.10
N ARG A 184 -8.23 -1.84 -4.45
CA ARG A 184 -7.77 -2.34 -5.76
C ARG A 184 -8.17 -3.80 -6.00
N MET A 185 -8.13 -4.64 -4.96
CA MET A 185 -8.60 -6.03 -5.04
C MET A 185 -10.11 -6.12 -5.30
N MET A 186 -10.90 -5.20 -4.75
CA MET A 186 -12.36 -5.15 -4.89
C MET A 186 -12.83 -4.54 -6.21
N ALA A 187 -11.94 -3.91 -6.98
CA ALA A 187 -12.30 -3.23 -8.22
C ALA A 187 -13.11 -4.11 -9.19
N PRO A 188 -12.70 -5.36 -9.53
CA PRO A 188 -13.47 -6.19 -10.45
C PRO A 188 -14.88 -6.53 -9.94
N ALA A 189 -15.03 -6.80 -8.64
CA ALA A 189 -16.32 -7.13 -8.05
C ALA A 189 -17.24 -5.91 -7.92
N SER A 190 -16.69 -4.74 -7.59
CA SER A 190 -17.43 -3.49 -7.48
C SER A 190 -17.84 -2.90 -8.82
N ASP A 191 -17.08 -3.14 -9.89
CA ASP A 191 -17.40 -2.63 -11.23
C ASP A 191 -18.73 -3.21 -11.77
N LEU A 192 -19.05 -4.45 -11.35
CA LEU A 192 -20.31 -5.12 -11.66
C LEU A 192 -21.51 -4.57 -10.87
N VAL A 193 -21.29 -3.71 -9.87
CA VAL A 193 -22.36 -3.13 -9.06
C VAL A 193 -22.91 -1.88 -9.77
N ILE A 194 -24.20 -1.93 -10.07
CA ILE A 194 -24.94 -0.80 -10.65
C ILE A 194 -25.59 -0.01 -9.53
N ALA A 195 -25.44 1.32 -9.57
CA ALA A 195 -26.04 2.22 -8.59
C ALA A 195 -27.57 2.07 -8.55
N ALA A 196 -28.12 1.86 -7.35
CA ALA A 196 -29.54 1.74 -7.11
C ALA A 196 -29.91 2.24 -5.69
N PRO A 197 -31.11 2.80 -5.47
CA PRO A 197 -31.48 3.42 -4.19
C PRO A 197 -31.29 2.52 -2.97
N GLU A 198 -31.58 1.23 -3.10
CA GLU A 198 -31.42 0.22 -2.04
C GLU A 198 -29.97 0.00 -1.57
N ILE A 199 -28.99 0.41 -2.38
CA ILE A 199 -27.57 0.35 -2.06
C ILE A 199 -26.94 1.75 -2.04
N GLY A 200 -27.74 2.81 -1.88
CA GLY A 200 -27.26 4.20 -1.77
C GLY A 200 -26.13 4.39 -0.75
N TRP A 201 -26.18 3.64 0.36
CA TRP A 201 -25.17 3.67 1.41
C TRP A 201 -23.78 3.18 0.98
N TYR A 202 -23.68 2.48 -0.15
CA TYR A 202 -22.42 2.01 -0.73
C TYR A 202 -21.73 3.07 -1.60
N ALA A 203 -22.39 4.19 -1.92
CA ALA A 203 -21.89 5.15 -2.89
C ALA A 203 -20.47 5.64 -2.58
N GLU A 204 -20.18 6.00 -1.34
CA GLU A 204 -18.83 6.43 -0.93
C GLU A 204 -17.78 5.33 -1.14
N THR A 205 -18.06 4.09 -0.73
CA THR A 205 -17.19 2.94 -0.97
C THR A 205 -17.00 2.67 -2.47
N GLY A 206 -18.06 2.83 -3.27
CA GLY A 206 -18.01 2.71 -4.73
C GLY A 206 -17.09 3.75 -5.37
N ILE A 207 -17.09 5.00 -4.87
CA ILE A 207 -16.15 6.05 -5.28
C ILE A 207 -14.72 5.65 -4.93
N GLU A 208 -14.48 5.21 -3.70
CA GLU A 208 -13.14 4.82 -3.22
C GLU A 208 -12.55 3.66 -4.03
N VAL A 209 -13.34 2.62 -4.29
CA VAL A 209 -12.91 1.46 -5.09
C VAL A 209 -12.60 1.88 -6.53
N ALA A 210 -13.48 2.69 -7.14
CA ALA A 210 -13.29 3.16 -8.51
C ALA A 210 -12.06 4.07 -8.64
N LEU A 211 -11.84 4.99 -7.68
CA LEU A 211 -10.66 5.84 -7.62
C LEU A 211 -9.37 5.03 -7.47
N ALA A 212 -9.33 4.07 -6.54
CA ALA A 212 -8.16 3.22 -6.31
C ALA A 212 -7.78 2.39 -7.55
N ALA A 213 -8.76 2.08 -8.40
CA ALA A 213 -8.62 1.36 -9.66
C ALA A 213 -8.40 2.27 -10.89
N ALA A 214 -8.30 3.59 -10.69
CA ALA A 214 -8.25 4.60 -11.75
C ALA A 214 -9.44 4.55 -12.74
N ASN A 215 -10.59 4.01 -12.32
CA ASN A 215 -11.85 4.05 -13.06
C ASN A 215 -12.60 5.35 -12.72
N TYR A 216 -12.09 6.46 -13.21
CA TYR A 216 -12.60 7.80 -12.88
C TYR A 216 -14.04 8.03 -13.35
N ASP A 217 -14.45 7.39 -14.45
CA ASP A 217 -15.83 7.51 -14.96
C ASP A 217 -16.81 6.83 -14.00
N LYS A 218 -16.47 5.64 -13.49
CA LYS A 218 -17.27 4.95 -12.46
C LYS A 218 -17.27 5.70 -11.14
N ALA A 219 -16.16 6.32 -10.77
CA ALA A 219 -16.09 7.16 -9.57
C ALA A 219 -17.03 8.37 -9.67
N ARG A 220 -17.09 9.04 -10.84
CA ARG A 220 -18.03 10.14 -11.09
C ARG A 220 -19.49 9.66 -11.11
N GLU A 221 -19.78 8.48 -11.66
CA GLU A 221 -21.12 7.88 -11.61
C GLU A 221 -21.61 7.73 -10.16
N TRP A 222 -20.77 7.16 -9.28
CA TRP A 222 -21.11 7.00 -7.87
C TRP A 222 -21.21 8.33 -7.12
N ALA A 223 -20.32 9.29 -7.38
CA ALA A 223 -20.40 10.63 -6.78
C ALA A 223 -21.69 11.37 -7.17
N ALA A 224 -22.04 11.35 -8.46
CA ALA A 224 -23.28 11.94 -8.96
C ALA A 224 -24.52 11.25 -8.38
N PHE A 225 -24.48 9.91 -8.28
CA PHE A 225 -25.57 9.14 -7.68
C PHE A 225 -25.76 9.47 -6.19
N GLY A 226 -24.69 9.45 -5.40
CA GLY A 226 -24.73 9.73 -3.96
C GLY A 226 -25.22 11.14 -3.62
N SER A 227 -24.94 12.11 -4.48
CA SER A 227 -25.43 13.49 -4.35
C SER A 227 -26.86 13.70 -4.89
N SER A 228 -27.46 12.67 -5.50
CA SER A 228 -28.84 12.73 -5.99
C SER A 228 -29.85 12.35 -4.90
N PRO A 229 -31.14 12.77 -5.02
CA PRO A 229 -32.19 12.33 -4.09
C PRO A 229 -32.34 10.80 -4.00
N ASN A 230 -31.94 10.07 -5.04
CA ASN A 230 -32.04 8.61 -5.11
C ASN A 230 -30.86 7.90 -4.42
N GLY A 231 -29.71 8.54 -4.29
CA GLY A 231 -28.53 8.03 -3.56
C GLY A 231 -28.35 8.66 -2.18
N ALA A 232 -29.30 9.51 -1.76
CA ALA A 232 -29.33 10.36 -0.57
C ALA A 232 -29.15 9.66 0.79
N ALA A 233 -28.92 8.35 0.83
CA ALA A 233 -28.52 7.63 2.03
C ALA A 233 -27.22 8.20 2.64
N VAL A 234 -26.33 8.75 1.80
CA VAL A 234 -25.10 9.43 2.21
C VAL A 234 -25.07 10.81 1.55
N GLN A 235 -25.26 11.88 2.33
CA GLN A 235 -25.25 13.24 1.82
C GLN A 235 -23.82 13.78 1.69
N GLY A 236 -23.60 14.65 0.71
CA GLY A 236 -22.40 15.48 0.63
C GLY A 236 -21.19 14.87 -0.08
N LEU A 237 -21.36 13.86 -0.95
CA LEU A 237 -20.23 13.19 -1.62
C LEU A 237 -19.59 14.00 -2.77
N ASN A 238 -20.08 15.21 -3.08
CA ASN A 238 -19.54 16.04 -4.17
C ASN A 238 -18.08 16.45 -3.98
N HIS A 239 -17.57 16.53 -2.74
CA HIS A 239 -16.15 16.85 -2.52
C HIS A 239 -15.23 15.79 -3.16
N TRP A 240 -15.67 14.54 -3.33
CA TRP A 240 -14.89 13.51 -4.02
C TRP A 240 -14.59 13.85 -5.48
N LEU A 241 -15.40 14.68 -6.15
CA LEU A 241 -15.15 15.12 -7.53
C LEU A 241 -13.81 15.84 -7.67
N ALA A 242 -13.44 16.66 -6.69
CA ALA A 242 -12.13 17.33 -6.67
C ALA A 242 -10.97 16.33 -6.55
N LEU A 243 -11.11 15.26 -5.77
CA LEU A 243 -10.08 14.23 -5.68
C LEU A 243 -9.99 13.39 -6.96
N ILE A 244 -11.13 13.11 -7.60
CA ILE A 244 -11.17 12.49 -8.94
C ILE A 244 -10.43 13.36 -9.94
N ASP A 245 -10.68 14.67 -9.95
CA ASP A 245 -10.00 15.62 -10.84
C ASP A 245 -8.49 15.73 -10.60
N ILE A 246 -8.04 15.59 -9.36
CA ILE A 246 -6.61 15.57 -9.01
C ILE A 246 -5.96 14.29 -9.56
N ALA A 247 -6.65 13.15 -9.48
CA ALA A 247 -6.14 11.86 -9.91
C ALA A 247 -6.19 11.66 -11.44
N ASP A 248 -7.24 12.14 -12.09
CA ASP A 248 -7.49 12.00 -13.53
C ASP A 248 -6.59 12.97 -14.33
N ASP A 249 -5.87 12.46 -15.31
CA ASP A 249 -5.01 13.25 -16.20
C ASP A 249 -5.77 13.90 -17.34
N ARG A 250 -7.03 13.50 -17.55
CA ARG A 250 -7.91 14.10 -18.54
C ARG A 250 -8.32 15.52 -18.10
N PRO A 251 -8.50 16.46 -19.05
CA PRO A 251 -9.01 17.78 -18.73
C PRO A 251 -10.38 17.68 -18.05
N ALA A 252 -10.44 18.10 -16.78
CA ALA A 252 -11.70 18.15 -16.06
C ALA A 252 -12.60 19.24 -16.63
N VAL A 253 -13.89 18.92 -16.79
CA VAL A 253 -14.87 19.84 -17.40
C VAL A 253 -15.24 20.98 -16.44
N ASN A 254 -15.30 20.72 -15.13
CA ASN A 254 -15.83 21.64 -14.11
C ASN A 254 -14.93 21.77 -12.87
N ARG A 255 -13.61 21.74 -13.06
CA ARG A 255 -12.60 21.71 -11.97
C ARG A 255 -12.79 22.75 -10.87
N GLU A 256 -13.14 23.98 -11.23
CA GLU A 256 -13.39 25.05 -10.27
C GLU A 256 -14.65 24.82 -9.43
N ALA A 257 -15.71 24.29 -10.06
CA ALA A 257 -16.94 23.95 -9.34
C ALA A 257 -16.73 22.74 -8.41
N ASP A 258 -15.96 21.75 -8.85
CA ASP A 258 -15.65 20.56 -8.05
C ASP A 258 -14.78 20.92 -6.82
N LEU A 259 -13.86 21.89 -6.95
CA LEU A 259 -13.09 22.43 -5.83
C LEU A 259 -13.93 23.23 -4.84
N ALA A 260 -14.99 23.91 -5.28
CA ALA A 260 -15.85 24.71 -4.40
C ALA A 260 -16.48 23.87 -3.26
N HIS A 261 -16.74 22.58 -3.51
CA HIS A 261 -17.21 21.66 -2.48
C HIS A 261 -16.16 21.39 -1.40
N VAL A 262 -14.87 21.37 -1.76
CA VAL A 262 -13.77 21.21 -0.80
C VAL A 262 -13.49 22.51 -0.05
N GLU A 263 -13.64 23.66 -0.71
CA GLU A 263 -13.59 24.97 -0.06
C GLU A 263 -14.65 25.10 1.03
N GLU A 264 -15.88 24.66 0.76
CA GLU A 264 -16.95 24.64 1.75
C GLU A 264 -16.55 23.83 2.99
N LEU A 265 -15.96 22.64 2.81
CA LEU A 265 -15.43 21.84 3.92
C LEU A 265 -14.33 22.56 4.68
N ALA A 266 -13.39 23.22 3.98
CA ALA A 266 -12.30 23.97 4.58
C ALA A 266 -12.81 25.13 5.45
N VAL A 267 -13.73 25.94 4.92
CA VAL A 267 -14.30 27.11 5.61
C VAL A 267 -15.09 26.69 6.85
N HIS A 268 -15.78 25.54 6.81
CA HIS A 268 -16.49 24.99 7.96
C HIS A 268 -15.59 24.22 8.94
N GLY A 269 -14.26 24.21 8.74
CA GLY A 269 -13.32 23.52 9.63
C GLY A 269 -13.46 22.00 9.62
N ARG A 270 -13.96 21.43 8.52
CA ARG A 270 -14.14 19.97 8.34
C ARG A 270 -12.90 19.28 7.78
N LEU A 271 -11.88 20.04 7.42
CA LEU A 271 -10.55 19.54 7.03
C LEU A 271 -9.56 19.84 8.15
N ASP A 272 -8.78 18.85 8.57
CA ASP A 272 -7.71 19.07 9.54
C ASP A 272 -6.55 19.86 8.91
N ALA A 273 -5.69 20.44 9.76
CA ALA A 273 -4.57 21.26 9.31
C ALA A 273 -3.61 20.50 8.38
N THR A 274 -3.32 19.23 8.66
CA THR A 274 -2.40 18.44 7.83
C THR A 274 -2.98 18.25 6.44
N LEU A 275 -4.26 17.87 6.35
CA LEU A 275 -4.95 17.72 5.07
C LEU A 275 -5.01 19.04 4.30
N LEU A 276 -5.31 20.17 4.97
CA LEU A 276 -5.34 21.50 4.31
C LEU A 276 -4.00 21.85 3.66
N HIS A 277 -2.90 21.72 4.41
CA HIS A 277 -1.56 22.02 3.89
C HIS A 277 -1.13 21.05 2.78
N ARG A 278 -1.46 19.76 2.91
CA ARG A 278 -1.22 18.75 1.87
C ARG A 278 -2.00 19.06 0.60
N LEU A 279 -3.30 19.34 0.71
CA LEU A 279 -4.15 19.70 -0.41
C LEU A 279 -3.63 20.94 -1.14
N ALA A 280 -3.33 22.02 -0.40
CA ALA A 280 -2.76 23.23 -1.00
C ALA A 280 -1.43 22.94 -1.73
N SER A 281 -0.56 22.11 -1.14
CA SER A 281 0.73 21.71 -1.73
C SER A 281 0.56 20.88 -3.00
N VAL A 282 -0.38 19.93 -3.02
CA VAL A 282 -0.70 19.09 -4.18
C VAL A 282 -1.29 19.95 -5.30
N LEU A 283 -2.26 20.81 -5.00
CA LEU A 283 -2.88 21.69 -5.98
C LEU A 283 -1.86 22.63 -6.60
N ASP A 284 -1.02 23.28 -5.80
CA ASP A 284 0.06 24.15 -6.30
C ASP A 284 1.06 23.39 -7.17
N ALA A 285 1.50 22.20 -6.72
CA ALA A 285 2.46 21.38 -7.47
C ALA A 285 1.88 20.84 -8.79
N LEU A 286 0.58 20.57 -8.83
CA LEU A 286 -0.15 20.19 -10.05
C LEU A 286 -0.57 21.39 -10.90
N GLU A 287 -0.22 22.62 -10.50
CA GLU A 287 -0.53 23.88 -11.20
C GLU A 287 -2.04 24.17 -11.29
N TYR A 288 -2.78 23.82 -10.24
CA TYR A 288 -4.16 24.25 -10.07
C TYR A 288 -4.19 25.69 -9.55
N ASN A 289 -5.21 26.45 -9.95
CA ASN A 289 -5.51 27.72 -9.30
C ASN A 289 -6.07 27.41 -7.90
N VAL A 290 -5.23 27.51 -6.87
CA VAL A 290 -5.65 27.25 -5.49
C VAL A 290 -6.67 28.31 -5.06
N PRO A 291 -7.90 27.93 -4.65
CA PRO A 291 -8.88 28.91 -4.23
C PRO A 291 -8.44 29.71 -3.00
N ILE A 292 -8.74 31.02 -3.00
CA ILE A 292 -8.37 31.93 -1.91
C ILE A 292 -8.92 31.44 -0.54
N PRO A 293 -10.18 31.00 -0.41
CA PRO A 293 -10.70 30.51 0.87
C PRO A 293 -9.90 29.33 1.42
N LEU A 294 -9.48 28.41 0.55
CA LEU A 294 -8.66 27.26 0.92
C LEU A 294 -7.25 27.69 1.35
N TRP A 295 -6.63 28.61 0.59
CA TRP A 295 -5.32 29.16 0.92
C TRP A 295 -5.32 29.91 2.26
N GLU A 296 -6.35 30.70 2.51
CA GLU A 296 -6.54 31.40 3.79
C GLU A 296 -6.75 30.42 4.94
N ALA A 297 -7.56 29.37 4.75
CA ALA A 297 -7.78 28.34 5.76
C ALA A 297 -6.46 27.64 6.13
N ALA A 298 -5.67 27.23 5.14
CA ALA A 298 -4.35 26.64 5.37
C ALA A 298 -3.41 27.60 6.11
N SER A 299 -3.35 28.87 5.67
CA SER A 299 -2.47 29.90 6.25
C SER A 299 -2.79 30.26 7.70
N ARG A 300 -4.04 30.04 8.15
CA ARG A 300 -4.47 30.29 9.54
C ARG A 300 -4.16 29.13 10.48
N THR A 301 -3.80 27.96 9.95
CA THR A 301 -3.43 26.79 10.75
C THR A 301 -1.91 26.65 10.89
N PRO A 302 -1.40 26.15 12.02
CA PRO A 302 0.03 25.89 12.16
C PRO A 302 0.52 24.94 11.05
N GLN A 303 1.67 25.24 10.45
CA GLN A 303 2.27 24.34 9.47
C GLN A 303 2.67 23.01 10.14
N PRO A 304 2.29 21.87 9.57
CA PRO A 304 2.75 20.57 10.04
C PRO A 304 4.28 20.47 9.95
N ALA A 305 4.94 20.17 11.07
CA ALA A 305 6.39 19.97 11.10
C ALA A 305 6.80 18.49 10.82
N GLY A 306 5.83 17.62 10.56
CA GLY A 306 6.04 16.18 10.40
C GLY A 306 6.44 15.75 8.99
N GLY A 307 6.57 14.44 8.84
CA GLY A 307 6.86 13.77 7.58
C GLY A 307 8.36 13.61 7.29
N TYR A 308 8.66 12.71 6.37
CA TYR A 308 10.02 12.44 5.93
C TYR A 308 10.54 13.58 5.05
N LEU A 309 11.72 14.10 5.40
CA LEU A 309 12.50 15.02 4.57
C LEU A 309 13.81 14.31 4.21
N PRO A 310 14.20 14.26 2.92
CA PRO A 310 15.39 13.55 2.51
C PRO A 310 16.67 14.28 2.97
N GLU A 311 17.78 13.55 2.92
CA GLU A 311 19.12 14.08 3.14
C GLU A 311 19.43 15.26 2.20
N THR A 312 20.35 16.14 2.64
CA THR A 312 20.76 17.30 1.86
C THR A 312 21.27 16.91 0.48
N GLY A 313 20.92 17.70 -0.54
CA GLY A 313 21.32 17.48 -1.93
C GLY A 313 20.35 16.60 -2.75
N VAL A 314 19.55 15.72 -2.12
CA VAL A 314 18.61 14.83 -2.85
C VAL A 314 17.58 15.64 -3.66
N LEU A 315 17.01 16.70 -3.08
CA LEU A 315 16.06 17.57 -3.79
C LEU A 315 16.71 18.28 -4.98
N SER A 316 17.96 18.73 -4.85
CA SER A 316 18.71 19.35 -5.96
C SER A 316 18.97 18.36 -7.09
N GLU A 317 19.40 17.13 -6.75
CA GLU A 317 19.59 16.06 -7.73
C GLU A 317 18.29 15.70 -8.45
N LEU A 318 17.17 15.65 -7.71
CA LEU A 318 15.85 15.39 -8.28
C LEU A 318 15.47 16.47 -9.30
N GLN A 319 15.63 17.74 -8.94
CA GLN A 319 15.34 18.86 -9.83
C GLN A 319 16.22 18.84 -11.08
N ASP A 320 17.50 18.50 -10.96
CA ASP A 320 18.43 18.41 -12.08
C ASP A 320 18.11 17.23 -13.01
N ALA A 321 17.83 16.05 -12.45
CA ALA A 321 17.40 14.88 -13.22
C ALA A 321 16.09 15.16 -13.97
N ALA A 322 15.12 15.79 -13.31
CA ALA A 322 13.85 16.16 -13.91
C ALA A 322 14.00 17.19 -15.05
N LYS A 323 14.85 18.21 -14.87
CA LYS A 323 15.16 19.19 -15.94
C LYS A 323 15.79 18.52 -17.16
N LYS A 324 16.66 17.53 -16.94
CA LYS A 324 17.31 16.73 -17.99
C LYS A 324 16.42 15.64 -18.57
N ARG A 325 15.22 15.41 -17.99
CA ARG A 325 14.29 14.33 -18.35
C ARG A 325 14.93 12.94 -18.25
N GLU A 326 15.77 12.73 -17.23
CA GLU A 326 16.35 11.43 -16.90
C GLU A 326 15.28 10.55 -16.20
N PHE A 327 14.27 10.09 -16.93
CA PHE A 327 13.03 9.48 -16.39
C PHE A 327 13.27 8.50 -15.23
N GLY A 328 14.05 7.43 -15.46
CA GLY A 328 14.30 6.41 -14.43
C GLY A 328 15.01 6.98 -13.20
N ARG A 329 15.93 7.94 -13.38
CA ARG A 329 16.60 8.61 -12.27
C ARG A 329 15.66 9.54 -11.51
N THR A 330 14.81 10.28 -12.21
CA THR A 330 13.78 11.14 -11.60
C THR A 330 12.82 10.30 -10.74
N VAL A 331 12.36 9.15 -11.22
CA VAL A 331 11.49 8.24 -10.46
C VAL A 331 12.19 7.74 -9.19
N LEU A 332 13.41 7.23 -9.30
CA LEU A 332 14.16 6.73 -8.13
C LEU A 332 14.46 7.83 -7.10
N LEU A 333 14.80 9.04 -7.57
CA LEU A 333 15.02 10.19 -6.70
C LEU A 333 13.72 10.71 -6.07
N ALA A 334 12.59 10.63 -6.78
CA ALA A 334 11.28 10.95 -6.22
C ALA A 334 10.92 9.95 -5.10
N MET A 335 11.11 8.65 -5.33
CA MET A 335 10.91 7.63 -4.29
C MET A 335 11.82 7.88 -3.07
N LYS A 336 13.11 8.17 -3.30
CA LYS A 336 14.04 8.54 -2.21
C LYS A 336 13.60 9.80 -1.48
N THR A 337 13.05 10.78 -2.19
CA THR A 337 12.58 12.05 -1.65
C THR A 337 11.35 11.89 -0.75
N LEU A 338 10.40 11.04 -1.15
CA LEU A 338 9.18 10.76 -0.40
C LEU A 338 9.45 9.92 0.85
N GLY A 339 10.46 9.04 0.79
CA GLY A 339 10.87 8.21 1.90
C GLY A 339 10.06 6.91 2.03
N PRO A 340 10.24 6.18 3.15
CA PRO A 340 9.75 4.81 3.29
C PRO A 340 8.22 4.67 3.31
N ASN A 341 7.51 5.75 3.68
CA ASN A 341 6.05 5.77 3.79
C ASN A 341 5.36 6.46 2.60
N GLY A 342 6.10 6.69 1.50
CA GLY A 342 5.56 7.27 0.27
C GLY A 342 4.95 8.67 0.45
N ALA A 343 3.95 8.98 -0.37
CA ALA A 343 3.32 10.30 -0.45
C ALA A 343 2.64 10.73 0.86
N GLU A 344 1.98 9.78 1.53
CA GLU A 344 1.27 10.01 2.78
C GLU A 344 2.23 10.39 3.92
N GLY A 345 3.41 9.76 3.97
CA GLY A 345 4.42 10.03 4.98
C GLY A 345 5.43 11.14 4.64
N ALA A 346 5.44 11.64 3.41
CA ALA A 346 6.37 12.68 2.98
C ALA A 346 6.09 14.02 3.66
N ASN A 347 7.15 14.79 3.93
CA ASN A 347 7.04 16.21 4.27
C ASN A 347 6.49 17.00 3.07
N MET A 348 5.75 18.09 3.30
CA MET A 348 5.10 18.86 2.23
C MET A 348 6.08 19.43 1.20
N ILE A 349 7.31 19.80 1.60
CA ILE A 349 8.35 20.26 0.66
C ILE A 349 8.74 19.11 -0.27
N ALA A 350 9.05 17.95 0.30
CA ALA A 350 9.43 16.75 -0.44
C ALA A 350 8.30 16.29 -1.38
N LEU A 351 7.05 16.31 -0.90
CA LEU A 351 5.87 15.98 -1.69
C LEU A 351 5.69 16.92 -2.89
N GLY A 352 5.68 18.23 -2.66
CA GLY A 352 5.50 19.21 -3.73
C GLY A 352 6.63 19.15 -4.77
N ASP A 353 7.88 19.00 -4.32
CA ASP A 353 9.03 18.90 -5.24
C ASP A 353 9.03 17.59 -6.03
N ALA A 354 8.61 16.47 -5.44
CA ALA A 354 8.43 15.20 -6.15
C ALA A 354 7.38 15.32 -7.26
N ILE A 355 6.20 15.87 -6.96
CA ILE A 355 5.12 16.08 -7.95
C ILE A 355 5.61 16.98 -9.09
N ARG A 356 6.20 18.15 -8.78
CA ARG A 356 6.72 19.07 -9.81
C ARG A 356 7.84 18.44 -10.65
N ALA A 357 8.70 17.63 -10.04
CA ALA A 357 9.78 16.94 -10.74
C ALA A 357 9.25 15.89 -11.72
N LEU A 358 8.25 15.09 -11.32
CA LEU A 358 7.59 14.12 -12.19
C LEU A 358 6.92 14.83 -13.37
N LYS A 359 6.14 15.89 -13.13
CA LYS A 359 5.55 16.72 -14.20
C LYS A 359 6.61 17.25 -15.16
N ARG A 360 7.68 17.84 -14.65
CA ARG A 360 8.77 18.42 -15.48
C ARG A 360 9.48 17.36 -16.33
N ALA A 361 9.59 16.14 -15.83
CA ALA A 361 10.12 15.02 -16.58
C ALA A 361 9.17 14.52 -17.68
N GLY A 362 7.88 14.90 -17.64
CA GLY A 362 6.84 14.44 -18.59
C GLY A 362 6.01 13.27 -18.07
N LEU A 363 6.05 13.00 -16.75
CA LEU A 363 5.34 11.94 -16.06
C LEU A 363 4.07 12.49 -15.37
N GLU A 364 3.16 13.06 -16.17
CA GLU A 364 1.94 13.73 -15.64
C GLU A 364 1.02 12.76 -14.88
N ALA A 365 0.78 11.57 -15.43
CA ALA A 365 -0.04 10.55 -14.79
C ALA A 365 0.54 10.11 -13.44
N ASP A 366 1.85 9.92 -13.35
CA ASP A 366 2.53 9.56 -12.10
C ASP A 366 2.47 10.71 -11.07
N ALA A 367 2.62 11.96 -11.51
CA ALA A 367 2.51 13.13 -10.65
C ALA A 367 1.10 13.27 -10.06
N ARG A 368 0.05 12.99 -10.84
CA ARG A 368 -1.35 12.99 -10.41
C ARG A 368 -1.68 11.82 -9.49
N SER A 369 -1.20 10.62 -9.82
CA SER A 369 -1.31 9.45 -8.94
C SER A 369 -0.67 9.73 -7.58
N LEU A 370 0.49 10.40 -7.56
CA LEU A 370 1.16 10.80 -6.33
C LEU A 370 0.35 11.83 -5.52
N GLY A 371 -0.26 12.80 -6.20
CA GLY A 371 -1.18 13.76 -5.59
C GLY A 371 -2.41 13.10 -4.96
N PHE A 372 -2.99 12.11 -5.65
CA PHE A 372 -4.07 11.28 -5.13
C PHE A 372 -3.65 10.50 -3.88
N GLU A 373 -2.53 9.76 -3.94
CA GLU A 373 -2.02 8.97 -2.81
C GLU A 373 -1.74 9.83 -1.58
N ALA A 374 -1.26 11.06 -1.77
CA ALA A 374 -0.99 12.00 -0.67
C ALA A 374 -2.25 12.50 0.06
N LEU A 375 -3.42 12.41 -0.57
CA LEU A 375 -4.68 12.97 -0.07
C LEU A 375 -5.71 11.90 0.29
N PHE A 376 -5.68 10.74 -0.37
CA PHE A 376 -6.74 9.73 -0.28
C PHE A 376 -6.93 9.15 1.11
N ALA A 377 -5.84 8.86 1.83
CA ALA A 377 -5.92 8.26 3.16
C ALA A 377 -6.64 9.16 4.17
N SER A 378 -6.32 10.45 4.18
CA SER A 378 -6.92 11.45 5.08
C SER A 378 -8.14 12.17 4.50
N TRP A 379 -8.58 11.83 3.28
CA TRP A 379 -9.73 12.47 2.65
C TRP A 379 -10.98 12.35 3.52
N PRO A 380 -11.83 13.39 3.63
CA PRO A 380 -13.02 13.34 4.46
C PRO A 380 -13.93 12.20 4.01
N ARG A 381 -14.44 11.43 4.98
CA ARG A 381 -15.44 10.38 4.73
C ARG A 381 -16.74 10.72 5.44
N ALA A 382 -17.86 10.46 4.79
CA ALA A 382 -19.18 10.73 5.34
C ALA A 382 -19.53 9.76 6.49
N ILE A 383 -18.96 8.55 6.46
CA ILE A 383 -19.06 7.59 7.56
C ILE A 383 -17.67 7.42 8.18
N THR A 384 -17.43 8.05 9.32
CA THR A 384 -16.30 7.68 10.19
C THR A 384 -16.64 6.33 10.82
N ASN A 385 -15.84 5.30 10.52
CA ASN A 385 -15.95 3.96 11.11
C ASN A 385 -15.91 3.99 12.64
#